data_AF-A0A0V9UKP2-F1
#
_entry.id   AF-A0A0V9UKP2-F1
#
_cell.length_a   1.000
_cell.length_b   1.000
_cell.length_c   1.000
_cell.angle_alpha   90.00
_cell.angle_beta   90.00
_cell.angle_gamma   90.00
#
_symmetry.space_group_name_H-M   'P 1'
#
loop_
_entity.id
_entity.type
_entity.pdbx_description
1 polymer ?
#
loop_
_entity_poly.entity_id
_entity_poly.type
_entity_poly.pdbx_seq_one_letter_code
_entity_poly.pdbx_strand_id
1 'polypeptide(L)' 'MSTVRATPDSQIADRLAAEFEGHLPRYRIEAVVASCLEDLRGIPAPALPELGERLARQRLLDLVEKPKAAVP' A
#
# COMPACT_ATOMS: atom_id res chain seq x y z
N MET A 1 -18.60 -23.25 2.21
CA MET A 1 -17.29 -22.56 2.18
C MET A 1 -17.54 -21.09 1.98
N SER A 2 -17.70 -20.34 3.07
CA SER A 2 -17.94 -18.90 3.01
C SER A 2 -16.62 -18.22 2.67
N THR A 3 -16.46 -17.77 1.43
CA THR A 3 -15.37 -16.89 1.03
C THR A 3 -15.50 -15.62 1.84
N VAL A 4 -14.65 -15.45 2.85
CA VAL A 4 -14.37 -14.13 3.44
C VAL A 4 -14.05 -13.23 2.26
N ARG A 5 -14.93 -12.26 1.96
CA ARG A 5 -14.63 -11.26 0.93
C ARG A 5 -13.42 -10.50 1.43
N ALA A 6 -12.26 -10.77 0.83
CA ALA A 6 -11.06 -9.99 1.03
C ALA A 6 -11.42 -8.52 0.83
N THR A 7 -11.13 -7.70 1.84
CA THR A 7 -11.37 -6.27 1.78
C THR A 7 -10.49 -5.67 0.68
N PRO A 8 -10.89 -4.56 0.05
CA PRO A 8 -10.12 -3.97 -1.03
C PRO A 8 -8.69 -3.60 -0.59
N ASP A 9 -8.51 -3.19 0.68
CA ASP A 9 -7.19 -2.97 1.29
C ASP A 9 -6.30 -4.22 1.29
N SER A 10 -6.82 -5.40 1.63
CA SER A 10 -6.02 -6.62 1.70
C SER A 10 -5.55 -7.07 0.32
N GLN A 11 -6.40 -6.94 -0.70
CA GLN A 11 -6.05 -7.27 -2.09
C GLN A 11 -4.99 -6.32 -2.66
N ILE A 12 -5.07 -5.02 -2.32
CA ILE A 12 -4.05 -4.04 -2.67
C ILE A 12 -2.73 -4.38 -1.97
N ALA A 13 -2.77 -4.68 -0.68
CA ALA A 13 -1.59 -5.04 0.10
C ALA A 13 -0.91 -6.31 -0.43
N ASP A 14 -1.66 -7.34 -0.84
CA ASP A 14 -1.10 -8.56 -1.42
C ASP A 14 -0.34 -8.30 -2.73
N ARG A 15 -0.94 -7.50 -3.62
CA ARG A 15 -0.31 -7.15 -4.90
C ARG A 15 0.95 -6.33 -4.72
N LEU A 16 0.91 -5.34 -3.81
CA LEU A 16 2.09 -4.54 -3.48
C LEU A 16 3.13 -5.39 -2.73
N ALA A 17 2.73 -6.33 -1.87
CA ALA A 17 3.66 -7.24 -1.20
C ALA A 17 4.44 -8.09 -2.20
N ALA A 18 3.79 -8.58 -3.26
CA ALA A 18 4.47 -9.29 -4.35
C ALA A 18 5.38 -8.36 -5.17
N GLU A 19 4.96 -7.12 -5.43
CA GLU A 19 5.75 -6.14 -6.21
C GLU A 19 7.02 -5.67 -5.47
N PHE A 20 6.96 -5.53 -4.15
CA PHE A 20 8.05 -5.04 -3.30
C PHE A 20 8.73 -6.16 -2.49
N GLU A 21 8.50 -7.42 -2.86
CA GLU A 21 9.12 -8.57 -2.22
C GLU A 21 10.66 -8.43 -2.24
N GLY A 22 11.30 -8.66 -1.09
CA GLY A 22 12.75 -8.51 -0.95
C GLY A 22 13.25 -7.07 -0.74
N HIS A 23 12.42 -6.05 -0.98
CA HIS A 23 12.76 -4.64 -0.70
C HIS A 23 12.18 -4.17 0.62
N LEU A 24 10.92 -4.49 0.91
CA LEU A 24 10.21 -4.06 2.12
C LEU A 24 9.48 -5.25 2.76
N PRO A 25 9.42 -5.32 4.10
CA PRO A 25 8.64 -6.36 4.77
C PRO A 25 7.13 -6.08 4.65
N ARG A 26 6.33 -7.15 4.55
CA ARG A 26 4.87 -7.08 4.34
C ARG A 26 4.13 -6.18 5.33
N TYR A 27 4.48 -6.23 6.62
CA TYR A 27 3.85 -5.39 7.65
C TYR A 27 3.99 -3.88 7.34
N ARG A 28 5.10 -3.47 6.69
CA ARG A 28 5.36 -2.08 6.35
C ARG A 28 4.52 -1.66 5.14
N ILE A 29 4.33 -2.58 4.19
CA ILE A 29 3.46 -2.40 3.02
C ILE A 29 2.01 -2.25 3.48
N GLU A 30 1.54 -3.13 4.37
CA GLU A 30 0.20 -3.05 4.96
C GLU A 30 -0.02 -1.72 5.70
N ALA A 31 0.94 -1.27 6.50
CA ALA A 31 0.86 0.02 7.20
C ALA A 31 0.77 1.22 6.24
N VAL A 32 1.54 1.21 5.15
CA VAL A 32 1.47 2.26 4.12
C VAL A 32 0.12 2.24 3.41
N VAL A 33 -0.39 1.07 3.03
CA VAL A 33 -1.71 0.94 2.38
C VAL A 33 -2.81 1.46 3.30
N ALA A 34 -2.81 1.07 4.58
CA ALA A 34 -3.78 1.53 5.56
C ALA A 34 -3.75 3.06 5.72
N SER A 35 -2.56 3.66 5.85
CA SER A 35 -2.40 5.11 5.93
C SER A 35 -2.87 5.82 4.65
N CYS A 36 -2.58 5.28 3.46
CA CYS A 36 -3.03 5.88 2.20
C CYS A 36 -4.56 5.84 2.05
N LEU A 37 -5.20 4.78 2.52
CA LEU A 37 -6.66 4.67 2.49
C LEU A 37 -7.32 5.60 3.53
N GLU A 38 -6.69 5.78 4.69
CA GLU A 38 -7.13 6.78 5.67
C GLU A 38 -6.96 8.21 5.11
N ASP A 39 -5.85 8.51 4.43
CA ASP A 39 -5.64 9.81 3.77
C ASP A 39 -6.70 10.11 2.69
N LEU A 40 -7.25 9.07 2.06
CA LEU A 40 -8.30 9.16 1.05
C LEU A 40 -9.72 9.05 1.63
N ARG A 41 -9.86 8.99 2.96
CA ARG A 41 -11.14 8.88 3.65
C ARG A 41 -11.98 10.14 3.38
N GLY A 42 -12.93 10.04 2.47
CA GLY A 42 -13.75 11.16 1.97
C GLY A 42 -13.88 11.18 0.45
N ILE A 43 -13.03 10.44 -0.26
CA ILE A 43 -13.17 10.16 -1.69
C ILE A 43 -14.28 9.12 -1.89
N PRO A 44 -15.13 9.25 -2.93
CA PRO A 44 -16.15 8.24 -3.23
C PRO A 44 -15.56 6.83 -3.42
N ALA A 45 -16.23 5.85 -2.81
CA ALA A 45 -15.87 4.43 -2.76
C ALA A 45 -15.41 3.78 -4.09
N PRO A 46 -15.97 4.09 -5.28
CA PRO A 46 -15.51 3.43 -6.52
C PRO A 46 -14.09 3.80 -6.94
N ALA A 47 -13.58 5.00 -6.59
CA ALA A 47 -12.24 5.45 -6.97
C ALA A 47 -11.17 5.16 -5.89
N LEU A 48 -11.62 4.89 -4.66
CA LEU A 48 -10.76 4.66 -3.50
C LEU A 48 -9.72 3.54 -3.69
N PRO A 49 -10.06 2.37 -4.28
CA PRO A 49 -9.09 1.28 -4.46
C PRO A 49 -7.95 1.66 -5.42
N GLU A 50 -8.27 2.19 -6.60
CA GLU A 50 -7.26 2.56 -7.61
C GLU A 50 -6.38 3.72 -7.14
N LEU A 51 -6.99 4.72 -6.49
CA LEU A 51 -6.24 5.86 -5.95
C LEU A 51 -5.38 5.44 -4.74
N GLY A 52 -5.92 4.59 -3.87
CA GLY A 52 -5.22 4.06 -2.70
C GLY A 52 -4.01 3.23 -3.09
N GLU A 53 -4.15 2.36 -4.09
CA GLU A 53 -3.03 1.59 -4.62
C GLU A 53 -1.96 2.50 -5.25
N ARG A 54 -2.37 3.47 -6.09
CA ARG A 54 -1.42 4.40 -6.72
C ARG A 54 -0.65 5.21 -5.69
N LEU A 55 -1.33 5.72 -4.66
CA LEU A 55 -0.69 6.48 -3.58
C LEU A 55 0.25 5.58 -2.76
N ALA A 56 -0.20 4.38 -2.41
CA ALA A 56 0.61 3.42 -1.67
C ALA A 56 1.87 3.03 -2.46
N ARG A 57 1.74 2.71 -3.76
CA ARG A 57 2.89 2.41 -4.63
C ARG A 57 3.89 3.56 -4.66
N GLN A 58 3.42 4.81 -4.83
CA GLN A 58 4.32 5.98 -4.85
C GLN A 58 5.09 6.14 -3.53
N ARG A 59 4.42 5.96 -2.38
CA ARG A 59 5.09 6.03 -1.08
C ARG A 59 6.08 4.89 -0.86
N LEU A 60 5.75 3.68 -1.32
CA LEU A 60 6.67 2.53 -1.23
C LEU A 60 7.89 2.72 -2.15
N LEU A 61 7.70 3.28 -3.35
CA LEU A 61 8.80 3.67 -4.23
C LEU A 61 9.70 4.70 -3.54
N ASP A 62 9.15 5.77 -2.96
CA ASP A 62 9.97 6.77 -2.23
C ASP A 62 10.74 6.12 -1.07
N LEU A 63 10.17 5.15 -0.36
CA LEU A 63 10.87 4.41 0.70
C LEU A 63 12.01 3.52 0.17
N VAL A 64 11.84 2.92 -1.01
CA VAL A 64 12.86 2.09 -1.67
C VAL A 64 13.90 2.92 -2.44
N GLU A 65 13.56 4.14 -2.84
CA GLU A 65 14.46 5.11 -3.50
C GLU A 65 15.20 6.02 -2.50
N LYS A 66 14.66 6.23 -1.29
CA LYS A 66 15.33 6.89 -0.16
C LYS A 66 16.09 5.99 0.84
N PRO A 67 16.66 4.81 0.52
CA PRO A 67 17.41 4.06 1.52
C PRO A 67 18.81 4.65 1.76
N LYS A 68 19.21 5.72 1.06
CA LYS A 68 20.60 6.24 1.06
C LYS A 68 20.75 7.78 1.13
N ALA A 69 19.74 8.53 1.58
CA ALA A 69 19.88 9.98 1.84
C ALA A 69 20.10 10.32 3.32
N ALA A 70 20.31 9.32 4.18
CA ALA A 70 20.92 9.52 5.49
C ALA A 70 22.44 9.33 5.37
N VAL A 71 23.14 10.42 5.06
CA VAL A 71 24.60 10.55 5.14
C VAL A 71 24.84 11.51 6.33
N PRO A 72 25.81 11.22 7.23
CA PRO A 72 25.80 11.57 8.66
C PRO A 72 25.81 13.05 9.01
#